data_AF-A0AAE4EIY7-F1
#
_entry.id   AF-A0AAE4EIY7-F1
#
_cell.length_a   1.000
_cell.length_b   1.000
_cell.length_c   1.000
_cell.angle_alpha   90.00
_cell.angle_beta   90.00
_cell.angle_gamma   90.00
#
_symmetry.space_group_name_H-M   'P 1'
#
loop_
_entity.id
_entity.type
_entity.pdbx_description
1 polymer ?
#
loop_
_entity_poly.entity_id
_entity_poly.type
_entity_poly.pdbx_seq_one_letter_code
_entity_poly.pdbx_strand_id
1 'polypeptide(L)'
;MEADDLWLIGVAWRLDRLRWVPTGVLRDAVTSDGACMTPSEGGPPDARDDREFAKMLCGGCPVQDECLELELRTAGLQTVGVWGAMSDDDRRALHPHWLRRGERGAR
;
A
#
# COMPACT_ATOMS: atom_id res chain seq x y z
N MET A 1 -22.56 7.47 1.17
CA MET A 1 -21.17 6.98 1.04
C MET A 1 -20.89 6.89 -0.43
N GLU A 2 -19.91 7.63 -0.91
CA GLU A 2 -19.48 7.59 -2.31
C GLU A 2 -18.78 6.26 -2.60
N ALA A 3 -18.70 5.87 -3.88
CA ALA A 3 -18.09 4.59 -4.27
C ALA A 3 -16.61 4.50 -3.86
N ASP A 4 -15.89 5.62 -3.88
CA ASP A 4 -14.49 5.70 -3.44
C ASP A 4 -14.35 5.44 -1.94
N ASP A 5 -15.26 5.97 -1.10
CA ASP A 5 -15.26 5.70 0.36
C ASP A 5 -15.40 4.21 0.65
N LEU A 6 -16.32 3.52 -0.06
CA LEU A 6 -16.53 2.08 0.13
C LEU A 6 -15.29 1.26 -0.27
N TRP A 7 -14.61 1.67 -1.34
CA TRP A 7 -13.36 1.05 -1.76
C TRP A 7 -12.26 1.24 -0.71
N LEU A 8 -12.05 2.46 -0.21
CA LEU A 8 -11.05 2.75 0.82
C LEU A 8 -11.32 2.01 2.13
N ILE A 9 -12.60 1.90 2.53
CA ILE A 9 -13.00 1.09 3.68
C ILE A 9 -12.66 -0.39 3.44
N GLY A 10 -12.94 -0.91 2.24
CA GLY A 10 -12.59 -2.28 1.86
C GLY A 10 -11.08 -2.54 1.90
N VAL A 11 -10.25 -1.60 1.45
CA VAL A 11 -8.79 -1.66 1.56
C VAL A 11 -8.38 -1.71 3.04
N ALA A 12 -8.87 -0.78 3.86
CA ALA A 12 -8.54 -0.71 5.28
C ALA A 12 -8.91 -2.01 6.04
N TRP A 13 -10.03 -2.64 5.68
CA TRP A 13 -10.45 -3.93 6.24
C TRP A 13 -9.50 -5.05 5.83
N ARG A 14 -9.06 -5.09 4.57
CA ARG A 14 -8.11 -6.09 4.09
C ARG A 14 -6.81 -6.05 4.89
N LEU A 15 -6.32 -4.84 5.21
CA LEU A 15 -5.11 -4.62 5.99
C LEU A 15 -5.23 -5.06 7.46
N ASP A 16 -6.42 -5.33 7.99
CA ASP A 16 -6.56 -5.85 9.35
C ASP A 16 -5.94 -7.24 9.52
N ARG A 17 -5.81 -8.02 8.44
CA ARG A 17 -5.11 -9.31 8.47
C ARG A 17 -3.65 -9.17 8.91
N LEU A 18 -3.06 -7.98 8.72
CA LEU A 18 -1.67 -7.67 9.04
C LEU A 18 -1.50 -6.89 10.36
N ARG A 19 -2.61 -6.57 11.04
CA ARG A 19 -2.61 -5.70 12.23
C ARG A 19 -1.57 -6.06 13.28
N TRP A 20 -1.40 -7.34 13.55
CA TRP A 20 -0.50 -7.86 14.59
C TRP A 20 0.82 -8.38 14.05
N VAL A 21 1.04 -8.29 12.74
CA VAL A 21 2.33 -8.63 12.13
C VAL A 21 3.35 -7.55 12.54
N PRO A 22 4.52 -7.91 13.09
CA PRO A 22 5.60 -6.98 13.39
C PRO A 22 6.02 -6.14 12.18
N THR A 23 6.31 -4.86 12.38
CA THR A 23 6.80 -3.98 11.30
C THR A 23 8.08 -4.52 10.65
N GLY A 24 8.95 -5.17 11.42
CA GLY A 24 10.15 -5.83 10.88
C GLY A 24 9.83 -6.93 9.87
N VAL A 25 8.83 -7.76 10.17
CA VAL A 25 8.40 -8.85 9.27
C VAL A 25 7.79 -8.30 7.98
N LEU A 26 6.99 -7.22 8.08
CA LEU A 26 6.46 -6.55 6.89
C LEU A 26 7.60 -6.01 6.01
N ARG A 27 8.58 -5.34 6.63
CA ARG A 27 9.76 -4.83 5.91
C ARG A 27 10.55 -5.94 5.22
N ASP A 28 10.78 -7.04 5.92
CA ASP A 28 11.56 -8.15 5.38
C ASP A 28 10.83 -8.77 4.17
N ALA A 29 9.53 -9.03 4.27
CA ALA A 29 8.72 -9.54 3.16
C ALA A 29 8.68 -8.57 1.97
N VAL A 30 8.50 -7.27 2.21
CA VAL A 30 8.48 -6.26 1.14
C VAL A 30 9.83 -6.17 0.44
N THR A 31 10.93 -6.28 1.19
CA THR A 31 12.29 -6.20 0.65
C THR A 31 12.67 -7.46 -0.12
N SER A 32 12.23 -8.64 0.31
CA SER A 32 12.55 -9.91 -0.37
C SER A 32 11.65 -10.20 -1.57
N ASP A 33 10.35 -9.92 -1.46
CA ASP A 33 9.33 -10.42 -2.40
C ASP A 33 8.67 -9.29 -3.21
N GLY A 34 9.06 -8.03 -2.95
CA GLY A 34 8.55 -6.87 -3.66
C GLY A 34 8.97 -6.87 -5.13
N ALA A 35 7.99 -6.95 -6.04
CA ALA A 35 8.25 -6.99 -7.49
C ALA A 35 9.02 -5.75 -8.00
N CYS A 36 8.90 -4.61 -7.32
CA CYS A 36 9.63 -3.38 -7.65
C CYS A 36 11.03 -3.28 -7.02
N MET A 37 11.44 -4.24 -6.19
CA MET A 37 12.78 -4.26 -5.56
C MET A 37 13.87 -4.77 -6.53
N THR A 38 13.46 -5.42 -7.61
CA THR A 38 14.35 -5.86 -8.68
C THR A 38 14.32 -4.86 -9.84
N PRO A 39 15.46 -4.58 -10.48
CA PRO A 39 15.49 -3.71 -11.66
C PRO A 39 14.55 -4.24 -12.75
N SER A 40 13.60 -3.42 -13.18
CA SER A 40 12.83 -3.70 -14.39
C SER A 40 13.55 -3.09 -15.58
N GLU A 41 13.79 -3.89 -16.61
CA GLU A 41 14.34 -3.43 -17.90
C GLU A 41 13.32 -2.60 -18.73
N GLY A 42 12.07 -2.52 -18.26
CA GLY A 42 11.00 -1.73 -18.85
C GLY A 42 10.92 -0.33 -18.25
N GLY A 43 10.53 0.65 -19.08
CA GLY A 43 10.15 1.98 -18.62
C GLY A 43 8.84 1.99 -17.80
N PRO A 44 8.43 3.15 -17.27
CA PRO A 44 7.17 3.28 -16.55
C PRO A 44 5.98 2.83 -17.43
N PRO A 45 4.95 2.17 -16.85
CA PRO A 45 3.76 1.79 -17.60
C PRO A 45 3.03 3.04 -18.13
N ASP A 46 2.46 2.92 -19.33
CA ASP A 46 1.61 3.95 -19.91
C ASP A 46 0.24 3.93 -19.21
N ALA A 47 -0.06 4.98 -18.45
CA ALA A 47 -1.22 5.06 -17.57
C ALA A 47 -1.98 6.36 -17.82
N ARG A 48 -3.31 6.33 -17.69
CA ARG A 48 -4.13 7.53 -17.86
C ARG A 48 -4.10 8.44 -16.63
N ASP A 49 -3.93 7.85 -15.46
CA ASP A 49 -3.86 8.54 -14.17
C ASP A 49 -2.99 7.77 -13.17
N ASP A 50 -2.68 8.42 -12.04
CA ASP A 50 -1.81 7.86 -11.00
C ASP A 50 -2.37 6.58 -10.35
N ARG A 51 -3.70 6.43 -10.34
CA ARG A 51 -4.35 5.25 -9.77
C ARG A 51 -4.22 4.06 -10.72
N GLU A 52 -4.42 4.27 -12.01
CA GLU A 52 -4.18 3.25 -13.03
C GLU A 52 -2.69 2.88 -13.06
N PHE A 53 -1.80 3.88 -12.98
CA PHE A 53 -0.37 3.68 -12.88
C PHE A 53 -0.01 2.78 -11.68
N ALA A 54 -0.54 3.07 -10.50
CA ALA A 54 -0.32 2.30 -9.29
C ALA A 54 -0.81 0.84 -9.43
N LYS A 55 -1.99 0.64 -10.02
CA LYS A 55 -2.54 -0.69 -10.28
C LYS A 55 -1.69 -1.50 -11.25
N MET A 56 -1.21 -0.88 -12.33
CA MET A 56 -0.37 -1.58 -13.31
C MET A 56 0.99 -1.94 -12.73
N LEU A 57 1.62 -1.02 -11.99
CA LEU A 57 2.92 -1.25 -11.37
C LEU A 57 2.88 -2.38 -10.35
N CYS A 58 1.81 -2.44 -9.55
CA CYS A 58 1.70 -3.41 -8.46
C CYS A 58 0.90 -4.67 -8.81
N GLY A 59 0.24 -4.74 -9.98
CA GLY A 59 -0.84 -5.69 -10.31
C GLY A 59 -0.54 -7.20 -10.25
N GLY A 60 0.72 -7.59 -10.03
CA GLY A 60 1.13 -8.97 -9.79
C GLY A 60 2.03 -9.16 -8.57
N CYS A 61 2.25 -8.11 -7.78
CA CYS A 61 3.15 -8.16 -6.63
C CYS A 61 2.51 -9.01 -5.50
N PRO A 62 3.22 -9.99 -4.92
CA PRO A 62 2.67 -10.88 -3.89
C PRO A 62 2.48 -10.19 -2.54
N VAL A 63 3.17 -9.07 -2.31
CA VAL A 63 3.26 -8.37 -1.01
C VAL A 63 2.63 -6.98 -1.03
N GLN A 64 1.56 -6.79 -1.82
CA GLN A 64 0.90 -5.48 -1.95
C GLN A 64 0.36 -4.95 -0.62
N ASP A 65 -0.33 -5.79 0.15
CA ASP A 65 -0.92 -5.36 1.42
C ASP A 65 0.16 -5.10 2.47
N GLU A 66 1.19 -5.93 2.50
CA GLU A 66 2.34 -5.82 3.38
C GLU A 66 3.12 -4.53 3.10
N CYS A 67 3.28 -4.19 1.81
CA CYS A 67 3.87 -2.94 1.35
C CYS A 67 3.04 -1.73 1.79
N LEU A 68 1.72 -1.76 1.58
CA LEU A 68 0.84 -0.67 1.97
C LEU A 68 0.79 -0.49 3.50
N GLU A 69 0.69 -1.58 4.25
CA GLU A 69 0.67 -1.57 5.71
C GLU A 69 1.98 -1.06 6.29
N LEU A 70 3.12 -1.49 5.74
CA LEU A 70 4.45 -1.01 6.14
C LEU A 70 4.57 0.49 5.93
N GLU A 71 4.17 0.97 4.75
CA GLU A 71 4.23 2.39 4.41
C GLU A 71 3.38 3.22 5.38
N LEU A 72 2.12 2.83 5.60
CA LEU A 72 1.21 3.54 6.51
C LEU A 72 1.72 3.59 7.96
N ARG A 73 2.53 2.62 8.41
CA ARG A 73 3.12 2.60 9.76
C ARG A 73 4.38 3.44 9.91
N THR A 74 5.12 3.68 8.83
CA THR A 74 6.49 4.21 8.90
C THR A 74 6.59 5.64 8.40
N ALA A 75 6.47 5.85 7.09
CA ALA A 75 6.57 7.16 6.47
C ALA A 75 5.19 7.76 6.12
N GLY A 76 4.15 6.92 6.03
CA GLY A 76 2.75 7.30 6.00
C GLY A 76 2.38 8.17 4.80
N LEU A 77 2.12 9.45 5.09
CA LEU A 77 1.61 10.43 4.11
C LEU A 77 2.69 11.39 3.59
N GLN A 78 3.95 11.17 3.96
CA GLN A 78 5.06 12.05 3.58
C GLN A 78 5.83 11.53 2.37
N THR A 79 5.56 10.30 1.93
CA THR A 79 6.20 9.68 0.76
C THR A 79 5.45 10.00 -0.51
N VAL A 80 6.19 10.23 -1.58
CA VAL A 80 5.64 10.32 -2.94
C VAL A 80 5.74 8.97 -3.64
N GLY A 81 4.91 8.77 -4.66
CA GLY A 81 4.94 7.57 -5.50
C GLY A 81 3.94 6.48 -5.06
N VAL A 82 4.16 5.27 -5.59
CA VAL A 82 3.24 4.13 -5.47
C VAL A 82 3.68 3.18 -4.38
N TRP A 83 2.75 2.79 -3.51
CA TRP A 83 2.98 1.81 -2.46
C TRP A 83 1.75 0.90 -2.34
N GLY A 84 1.96 -0.42 -2.48
CA GLY A 84 0.88 -1.41 -2.39
C GLY A 84 -0.34 -1.11 -3.27
N ALA A 85 -0.09 -0.78 -4.53
CA ALA A 85 -1.09 -0.40 -5.54
C ALA A 85 -1.86 0.90 -5.26
N MET A 86 -1.43 1.72 -4.31
CA MET A 86 -2.03 3.03 -4.01
C MET A 86 -1.11 4.17 -4.46
N SER A 87 -1.68 5.18 -5.12
CA SER A 87 -1.01 6.47 -5.33
C SER A 87 -0.83 7.23 -4.00
N ASP A 88 -0.11 8.35 -4.04
CA ASP A 88 0.01 9.23 -2.88
C ASP A 88 -1.35 9.78 -2.42
N ASP A 89 -2.17 10.28 -3.35
CA ASP A 89 -3.52 10.76 -3.04
C ASP A 89 -4.43 9.65 -2.48
N ASP A 90 -4.34 8.44 -3.04
CA ASP A 90 -5.10 7.29 -2.55
C ASP A 90 -4.69 6.94 -1.10
N ARG A 91 -3.38 6.99 -0.79
CA ARG A 91 -2.90 6.76 0.58
C ARG A 91 -3.37 7.86 1.55
N ARG A 92 -3.33 9.13 1.13
CA ARG A 92 -3.85 10.26 1.92
C ARG A 92 -5.33 10.07 2.24
N ALA A 93 -6.12 9.64 1.27
CA ALA A 93 -7.53 9.35 1.45
C ALA A 93 -7.77 8.10 2.33
N LEU A 94 -6.96 7.05 2.18
CA LEU A 94 -7.07 5.80 2.95
C LEU A 94 -6.72 5.96 4.44
N HIS A 95 -5.70 6.75 4.75
CA HIS A 95 -5.13 6.88 6.10
C HIS A 95 -6.15 7.13 7.23
N PRO A 96 -7.15 8.04 7.10
CA PRO A 96 -8.18 8.19 8.13
C PRO A 96 -9.07 6.95 8.32
N HIS A 97 -9.31 6.14 7.29
CA HIS A 97 -10.03 4.86 7.45
C HIS A 97 -9.16 3.82 8.15
N TRP A 98 -7.87 3.79 7.81
CA TRP A 98 -6.88 2.92 8.43
C TRP A 98 -6.68 3.23 9.92
N LEU A 99 -6.60 4.51 10.32
CA LEU A 99 -6.48 4.94 11.72
C LEU A 99 -7.68 4.51 12.56
N ARG A 100 -8.89 4.58 12.00
CA ARG A 100 -10.13 4.13 12.68
C ARG A 100 -10.14 2.62 12.97
N ARG A 101 -9.26 1.85 12.35
CA ARG A 101 -9.11 0.42 12.67
C ARG A 101 -8.46 0.21 14.03
N GLY A 102 -7.74 1.17 14.60
CA GLY A 102 -7.14 1.08 15.95
C GLY A 102 -5.68 0.62 15.95
N GLU A 103 -5.21 0.16 17.11
CA GLU A 103 -3.80 -0.18 17.36
C GLU A 103 -3.26 -1.30 16.47
N ARG A 104 -1.94 -1.24 16.21
CA ARG A 104 -1.19 -2.15 15.34
C ARG A 104 0.17 -2.49 15.93
N GLY A 105 0.72 -3.64 15.55
CA GLY A 105 2.01 -4.15 16.06
C GLY A 105 3.18 -3.24 15.69
N ALA A 106 3.70 -2.49 16.66
CA ALA A 106 4.79 -1.54 16.44
C ALA A 106 6.20 -2.16 16.54
N ARG A 107 6.31 -3.47 16.81
CA ARG A 107 7.55 -4.12 17.22
C ARG A 107 7.79 -5.41 16.46
#